data_AF-A0A4R0NLS8-F1
#
_entry.id   AF-A0A4R0NLS8-F1
#
_cell.length_a   1.000
_cell.length_b   1.000
_cell.length_c   1.000
_cell.angle_alpha   90.00
_cell.angle_beta   90.00
_cell.angle_gamma   90.00
#
_symmetry.space_group_name_H-M   'P 1'
#
loop_
_entity.id
_entity.type
_entity.pdbx_description
1 polymer ?
#
loop_
_entity_poly.entity_id
_entity_poly.type
_entity_poly.pdbx_seq_one_letter_code
_entity_poly.pdbx_strand_id
1 'polypeptide(L)'
;MDTLKKFELMQKIVRELEDLQHSQQAIIQKIGKIEVDNIELGDKKLEKDLPDMHQRVADNLDTIVGIMEYFAEKTQNFGNKNNVEALKEQQAIDQVTGH
;
A
#
# COMPACT_ATOMS: atom_id res chain seq x y z
N MET A 1 -0.72 -2.70 23.81
CA MET A 1 -0.42 -3.77 22.83
C MET A 1 1.03 -4.17 23.02
N ASP A 2 1.33 -5.46 23.12
CA ASP A 2 2.70 -5.96 23.22
C ASP A 2 3.49 -5.71 21.92
N THR A 3 4.82 -5.81 22.02
CA THR A 3 5.74 -5.50 20.92
C THR A 3 5.47 -6.34 19.66
N LEU A 4 5.15 -7.63 19.82
CA LEU A 4 4.88 -8.53 18.70
C LEU A 4 3.61 -8.14 17.98
N LYS A 5 2.49 -7.99 18.71
CA LYS A 5 1.22 -7.53 18.12
C LYS A 5 1.35 -6.16 17.47
N LYS A 6 2.18 -5.26 18.04
CA LYS A 6 2.44 -3.96 17.44
C LYS A 6 3.17 -4.08 16.11
N PHE A 7 4.22 -4.88 16.04
CA PHE A 7 4.94 -5.12 14.81
C PHE A 7 4.06 -5.80 13.75
N GLU A 8 3.26 -6.79 14.13
CA GLU A 8 2.32 -7.46 13.21
C GLU A 8 1.29 -6.49 12.63
N LEU A 9 0.75 -5.59 13.45
CA LEU A 9 -0.16 -4.54 12.98
C LEU A 9 0.56 -3.61 11.99
N MET A 10 1.81 -3.23 12.28
CA MET A 10 2.60 -2.41 11.37
C MET A 10 2.85 -3.13 10.02
N GLN A 11 3.23 -4.42 10.04
CA GLN A 11 3.37 -5.22 8.82
C GLN A 11 2.05 -5.37 8.05
N LYS A 12 0.92 -5.46 8.76
CA LYS A 12 -0.41 -5.48 8.14
C LYS A 12 -0.68 -4.17 7.38
N ILE A 13 -0.41 -3.02 8.00
CA ILE A 13 -0.60 -1.71 7.35
C ILE A 13 0.29 -1.55 6.11
N VAL A 14 1.55 -2.03 6.14
CA VAL A 14 2.42 -2.02 4.94
C VAL A 14 1.77 -2.81 3.78
N ARG A 15 1.23 -4.01 4.05
CA ARG A 15 0.53 -4.81 3.04
C ARG A 15 -0.73 -4.12 2.51
N GLU A 16 -1.51 -3.49 3.40
CA GLU A 16 -2.70 -2.73 2.98
C GLU A 16 -2.34 -1.52 2.10
N LEU A 17 -1.19 -0.87 2.33
CA LEU A 17 -0.68 0.20 1.47
C LEU A 17 -0.21 -0.31 0.11
N GLU A 18 0.44 -1.48 0.07
CA GLU A 18 0.83 -2.15 -1.18
C GLU A 18 -0.41 -2.55 -2.02
N ASP A 19 -1.43 -3.12 -1.37
CA ASP A 19 -2.71 -3.43 -2.02
C ASP A 19 -3.42 -2.17 -2.55
N LEU A 20 -3.35 -1.07 -1.80
CA LEU A 20 -3.89 0.21 -2.21
C LEU A 20 -3.13 0.78 -3.42
N GLN A 21 -1.81 0.66 -3.46
CA GLN A 21 -0.98 1.04 -4.61
C GLN A 21 -1.39 0.28 -5.88
N HIS A 22 -1.50 -1.05 -5.79
CA HIS A 22 -1.93 -1.89 -6.91
C HIS A 22 -3.33 -1.49 -7.42
N SER A 23 -4.23 -1.19 -6.49
CA SER A 23 -5.58 -0.73 -6.82
C SER A 23 -5.57 0.60 -7.58
N GLN A 24 -4.75 1.57 -7.18
CA GLN A 24 -4.62 2.84 -7.91
C GLN A 24 -4.00 2.66 -9.30
N GLN A 25 -2.98 1.82 -9.45
CA GLN A 25 -2.41 1.50 -10.76
C GLN A 25 -3.47 0.92 -11.72
N ALA A 26 -4.35 0.07 -11.23
CA ALA A 26 -5.46 -0.47 -12.02
C ALA A 26 -6.47 0.61 -12.44
N ILE A 27 -6.74 1.61 -11.58
CA ILE A 27 -7.60 2.75 -11.91
C ILE A 27 -6.96 3.63 -12.99
N ILE A 28 -5.68 3.95 -12.88
CA ILE A 28 -4.92 4.70 -13.89
C ILE A 28 -5.05 4.03 -15.26
N GLN A 29 -4.79 2.72 -15.34
CA GLN A 29 -4.91 1.96 -16.58
C GLN A 29 -6.33 1.98 -17.15
N LYS A 30 -7.35 1.94 -16.29
CA LYS A 30 -8.75 2.01 -16.73
C LYS A 30 -9.09 3.40 -17.28
N ILE A 31 -8.64 4.47 -16.63
CA ILE A 31 -8.85 5.85 -17.12
C ILE A 31 -8.19 6.01 -18.49
N GLY A 32 -6.92 5.60 -18.63
CA GLY A 32 -6.22 5.68 -19.91
C GLY A 32 -6.91 4.91 -21.05
N LYS A 33 -7.51 3.75 -20.77
CA LYS A 33 -8.32 3.02 -21.76
C LYS A 33 -9.56 3.82 -22.18
N ILE A 34 -10.28 4.39 -21.23
CA ILE A 34 -11.47 5.21 -21.52
C ILE A 34 -11.08 6.47 -22.30
N GLU A 35 -9.94 7.09 -22.00
CA GLU A 35 -9.41 8.21 -22.78
C GLU A 35 -9.16 7.83 -24.24
N VAL A 36 -8.55 6.66 -24.48
CA VAL A 36 -8.33 6.12 -25.83
C VAL A 36 -9.66 5.85 -26.53
N ASP A 37 -10.61 5.17 -25.87
CA ASP A 37 -11.94 4.92 -26.44
C ASP A 37 -12.66 6.24 -26.78
N ASN A 38 -12.45 7.28 -25.97
CA ASN A 38 -13.06 8.58 -26.20
C ASN A 38 -12.46 9.35 -27.40
N ILE A 39 -11.26 9.00 -27.87
CA ILE A 39 -10.71 9.56 -29.12
C ILE A 39 -11.60 9.19 -30.30
N GLU A 40 -12.14 7.96 -30.30
CA GLU A 40 -13.06 7.49 -31.34
C GLU A 40 -14.48 8.05 -31.15
N LEU A 41 -14.93 8.15 -29.90
CA LEU A 41 -16.28 8.63 -29.57
C LEU A 41 -16.44 10.15 -29.76
N GLY A 42 -15.42 10.94 -29.42
CA GLY A 42 -15.43 12.41 -29.49
C GLY A 42 -16.33 13.11 -28.46
N ASP A 43 -16.60 12.48 -27.30
CA ASP A 43 -17.43 13.11 -26.27
C ASP A 43 -16.67 14.23 -25.56
N LYS A 44 -17.24 15.45 -25.58
CA LYS A 44 -16.61 16.66 -25.06
C LYS A 44 -16.49 16.71 -23.54
N LYS A 45 -17.36 16.01 -22.83
CA LYS A 45 -17.31 15.95 -21.37
C LYS A 45 -16.17 15.02 -20.95
N LEU A 46 -16.03 13.89 -21.61
CA LEU A 46 -14.92 12.96 -21.40
C LEU A 46 -13.57 13.56 -21.82
N GLU A 47 -13.49 14.25 -22.97
CA GLU A 47 -12.28 14.96 -23.42
C GLU A 47 -11.77 15.96 -22.37
N LYS A 48 -12.69 16.61 -21.66
CA LYS A 48 -12.38 17.62 -20.65
C LYS A 48 -12.03 17.00 -19.29
N ASP A 49 -12.83 16.05 -18.82
CA ASP A 49 -12.78 15.62 -17.42
C ASP A 49 -11.85 14.43 -17.17
N LEU A 50 -11.63 13.54 -18.17
CA LEU A 50 -10.78 12.37 -17.99
C LEU A 50 -9.31 12.72 -17.71
N PRO A 51 -8.68 13.70 -18.40
CA PRO A 51 -7.29 14.07 -18.11
C PRO A 51 -7.10 14.57 -16.67
N ASP A 52 -8.05 15.38 -16.17
CA ASP A 52 -8.04 15.87 -14.79
C ASP A 52 -8.26 14.74 -13.77
N MET A 53 -9.05 13.72 -14.12
CA MET A 53 -9.20 12.53 -13.30
C MET A 53 -7.92 11.68 -13.31
N HIS A 54 -7.31 11.49 -14.48
CA HIS A 54 -6.08 10.72 -14.65
C HIS A 54 -4.97 11.32 -13.80
N GLN A 55 -4.74 12.63 -13.91
CA GLN A 55 -3.70 13.33 -13.13
C GLN A 55 -3.92 13.18 -11.63
N ARG A 56 -5.15 13.39 -11.13
CA ARG A 56 -5.44 13.25 -9.70
C ARG A 56 -5.21 11.83 -9.17
N VAL A 57 -5.50 10.81 -9.97
CA VAL A 57 -5.23 9.42 -9.58
C VAL A 57 -3.73 9.13 -9.60
N ALA A 58 -2.98 9.68 -10.57
CA ALA A 58 -1.52 9.59 -10.60
C ALA A 58 -0.87 10.27 -9.39
N ASP A 59 -1.27 11.50 -9.06
CA ASP A 59 -0.77 12.23 -7.89
C ASP A 59 -1.06 11.48 -6.57
N ASN A 60 -2.22 10.82 -6.50
CA ASN A 60 -2.58 10.00 -5.35
C ASN A 60 -1.72 8.73 -5.27
N LEU A 61 -1.42 8.08 -6.40
CA LEU A 61 -0.49 6.95 -6.46
C LEU A 61 0.88 7.34 -5.91
N ASP A 62 1.43 8.49 -6.32
CA ASP A 62 2.73 8.98 -5.81
C ASP A 62 2.69 9.21 -4.29
N THR A 63 1.58 9.75 -3.79
CA THR A 63 1.36 9.94 -2.34
C THR A 63 1.34 8.61 -1.60
N ILE A 64 0.65 7.60 -2.14
CA ILE A 64 0.58 6.25 -1.55
C ILE A 64 1.96 5.60 -1.52
N VAL A 65 2.73 5.70 -2.60
CA VAL A 65 4.10 5.17 -2.68
C VAL A 65 4.98 5.80 -1.60
N GLY A 66 4.94 7.13 -1.46
CA GLY A 66 5.72 7.82 -0.42
C GLY A 66 5.33 7.41 1.01
N ILE A 67 4.03 7.23 1.29
CA ILE A 67 3.57 6.75 2.61
C ILE A 67 4.00 5.30 2.85
N MET A 68 3.91 4.45 1.83
CA MET A 68 4.32 3.05 1.90
C MET A 68 5.81 2.92 2.21
N GLU A 69 6.67 3.62 1.48
CA GLU A 69 8.12 3.63 1.71
C GLU A 69 8.47 4.07 3.13
N TYR A 70 7.94 5.22 3.56
CA TYR A 70 8.12 5.72 4.92
C TYR A 70 7.71 4.70 5.99
N PHE A 71 6.53 4.08 5.82
CA PHE A 71 5.98 3.20 6.83
C PHE A 71 6.63 1.82 6.83
N ALA A 72 7.08 1.33 5.67
CA ALA A 72 7.90 0.13 5.55
C ALA A 72 9.22 0.29 6.29
N GLU A 73 9.94 1.41 6.07
CA GLU A 73 11.19 1.71 6.77
C GLU A 73 10.97 1.81 8.28
N LYS A 74 9.93 2.53 8.71
CA LYS A 74 9.55 2.65 10.12
C LYS A 74 9.25 1.29 10.76
N THR A 75 8.60 0.40 10.02
CA THR A 75 8.27 -0.97 10.46
C THR A 75 9.53 -1.79 10.62
N GLN A 76 10.42 -1.79 9.63
CA GLN A 76 11.70 -2.48 9.69
C GLN A 76 12.55 -1.99 10.88
N ASN A 77 12.69 -0.68 11.04
CA ASN A 77 13.42 -0.07 12.15
C ASN A 77 12.81 -0.45 13.51
N PHE A 78 11.48 -0.53 13.61
CA PHE A 78 10.82 -1.02 14.82
C PHE A 78 11.14 -2.49 15.10
N GLY A 79 11.12 -3.35 14.07
CA GLY A 79 11.48 -4.76 14.19
C GLY A 79 12.89 -4.96 14.74
N ASN A 80 13.86 -4.28 14.13
CA ASN A 80 15.28 -4.33 14.50
C ASN A 80 15.50 -3.82 15.93
N LYS A 81 14.95 -2.64 16.26
CA LYS A 81 15.14 -2.00 17.58
C LYS A 81 14.62 -2.85 18.73
N ASN A 82 13.57 -3.65 18.50
CA ASN A 82 12.93 -4.42 19.55
C ASN A 82 13.26 -5.92 19.49
N ASN A 83 14.25 -6.34 18.68
CA ASN A 83 14.63 -7.74 18.49
C ASN A 83 13.42 -8.65 18.24
N VAL A 84 12.51 -8.22 17.36
CA VAL A 84 11.23 -8.91 17.13
C VAL A 84 11.42 -10.36 16.68
N GLU A 85 12.49 -10.66 15.94
CA GLU A 85 12.82 -12.03 15.54
C GLU A 85 13.06 -12.95 16.74
N ALA A 86 13.88 -12.52 17.70
CA ALA A 86 14.13 -13.27 18.93
C ALA A 86 12.84 -13.43 19.77
N LEU A 87 11.99 -12.40 19.80
CA LEU A 87 10.71 -12.47 20.49
C LEU A 87 9.75 -13.49 19.83
N LYS A 88 9.72 -13.56 18.49
CA LYS A 88 8.93 -14.55 17.75
C LYS A 88 9.46 -15.97 17.96
N GLU A 89 10.77 -16.14 17.95
CA GLU A 89 11.42 -17.43 18.21
C GLU A 89 11.09 -17.95 19.62
N GLN A 90 11.23 -17.09 20.64
CA GLN A 90 10.87 -17.45 22.00
C GLN A 90 9.38 -17.83 22.12
N GLN A 91 8.49 -17.06 21.50
CA GLN A 91 7.05 -17.37 21.52
C GLN A 91 6.74 -18.72 20.85
N ALA A 92 7.44 -19.06 19.76
CA ALA A 92 7.27 -20.35 19.10
C ALA A 92 7.78 -21.52 19.98
N ILE A 93 8.90 -21.33 20.68
CA ILE A 93 9.41 -22.30 21.65
C ILE A 93 8.39 -22.51 22.77
N ASP A 94 7.91 -21.43 23.40
CA ASP A 94 6.97 -21.50 24.53
C ASP A 94 5.67 -22.25 24.15
N GLN A 95 5.15 -22.00 22.94
CA GLN A 95 3.97 -22.70 22.41
C GLN A 95 4.19 -24.20 22.21
N VAL A 96 5.40 -24.62 21.83
CA VAL A 96 5.75 -26.03 21.62
C VAL A 96 6.06 -26.72 22.96
N THR A 97 6.65 -26.01 23.93
CA THR A 97 7.04 -26.56 25.24
C THR A 97 5.94 -26.50 26.30
N GLY A 98 4.80 -25.86 26.02
CA GLY A 98 3.62 -25.89 26.89
C GLY A 98 3.79 -25.16 28.23
N HIS A 99 4.52 -24.04 28.24
CA HIS A 99 4.55 -23.11 29.37
C HIS A 99 3.58 -21.95 29.16
#